data_AF-A0A927J988-F1
#
_entry.id   AF-A0A927J988-F1
#
_cell.length_a   1.000
_cell.length_b   1.000
_cell.length_c   1.000
_cell.angle_alpha   90.00
_cell.angle_beta   90.00
_cell.angle_gamma   90.00
#
_symmetry.space_group_name_H-M   'P 1'
#
loop_
_entity.id
_entity.type
_entity.pdbx_description
1 polymer ?
#
loop_
_entity_poly.entity_id
_entity_poly.type
_entity_poly.pdbx_seq_one_letter_code
_entity_poly.pdbx_strand_id
1 'polypeptide(L)'
;MNHHSDTTPDGPDPFVDNALRISCADAIELVTGYLDSSLDDADLQAFEEHTSRCEACQVYIDQVRRTIRITAAGRDTSVEVRPRDFPTLLELFAQQHPRTSNEPTGKDQDGATP
;
A
#
# COMPACT_ATOMS: atom_id res chain seq x y z
N MET A 1 31.25 33.87 -7.11
CA MET A 1 30.67 33.61 -5.79
C MET A 1 29.34 34.33 -5.72
N ASN A 2 28.23 33.65 -6.01
CA ASN A 2 26.90 34.26 -5.91
C ASN A 2 26.24 33.75 -4.63
N HIS A 3 26.07 34.68 -3.68
CA HIS A 3 25.30 34.48 -2.47
C HIS A 3 23.82 34.45 -2.84
N HIS A 4 23.23 33.25 -2.87
CA HIS A 4 21.78 33.12 -2.75
C HIS A 4 21.43 33.25 -1.27
N SER A 5 20.78 34.36 -0.93
CA SER A 5 20.17 34.59 0.37
C SER A 5 19.13 33.50 0.62
N ASP A 6 19.43 32.66 1.60
CA ASP A 6 18.54 31.68 2.19
C ASP A 6 17.35 32.41 2.81
N THR A 7 16.23 32.43 2.08
CA THR A 7 14.95 32.92 2.60
C THR A 7 14.26 31.72 3.21
N THR A 8 14.65 31.34 4.42
CA THR A 8 13.88 30.40 5.22
C THR A 8 12.57 31.11 5.62
N PRO A 9 11.38 30.60 5.25
CA PRO A 9 10.13 31.19 5.70
C PRO A 9 10.01 30.94 7.21
N ASP A 10 10.09 32.00 8.01
CA ASP A 10 9.89 31.96 9.46
C ASP A 10 8.37 31.91 9.77
N GLY A 11 7.76 30.77 9.47
CA GLY A 11 6.35 30.48 9.72
C GLY A 11 6.06 28.99 9.51
N PRO A 12 5.05 28.41 10.20
CA PRO A 12 4.66 27.03 9.93
C PRO A 12 4.29 26.91 8.45
N ASP A 13 4.98 26.02 7.74
CA ASP A 13 4.69 25.74 6.34
C ASP A 13 3.22 25.30 6.24
N PRO A 14 2.36 26.01 5.50
CA PRO A 14 0.96 25.64 5.37
C PRO A 14 0.76 24.26 4.75
N PHE A 15 1.79 23.66 4.11
CA PHE A 15 1.77 22.26 3.70
C PHE A 15 1.95 21.26 4.86
N VAL A 16 2.59 21.66 5.95
CA VAL A 16 2.95 20.79 7.10
C VAL A 16 1.92 20.87 8.22
N ASP A 17 1.12 21.94 8.28
CA ASP A 17 -0.03 22.09 9.20
C ASP A 17 -1.27 21.28 8.77
N ASN A 18 -1.05 20.03 8.35
CA ASN A 18 -2.12 19.08 8.09
C ASN A 18 -2.62 18.50 9.43
N ALA A 19 -3.87 18.78 9.79
CA ALA A 19 -4.53 18.37 11.03
C ALA A 19 -4.57 16.85 11.29
N LEU A 20 -4.07 16.04 10.33
CA LEU A 20 -4.02 14.59 10.43
C LEU A 20 -2.86 14.06 11.30
N ARG A 21 -1.78 14.81 11.56
CA ARG A 21 -0.58 14.30 12.29
C ARG A 21 -0.19 12.86 11.89
N ILE A 22 -0.37 12.51 10.63
CA ILE A 22 0.05 11.22 10.08
C ILE A 22 1.50 11.32 9.65
N SER A 23 2.28 10.26 9.86
CA SER A 23 3.63 10.21 9.33
C SER A 23 3.60 10.06 7.80
N CYS A 24 4.72 10.36 7.14
CA CYS A 24 4.84 10.10 5.70
C CYS A 24 4.62 8.61 5.36
N ALA A 25 4.98 7.69 6.28
CA ALA A 25 4.75 6.26 6.09
C ALA A 25 3.25 5.94 6.11
N ASP A 26 2.52 6.44 7.10
CA ASP A 26 1.08 6.22 7.23
C ASP A 26 0.31 6.77 6.01
N ALA A 27 0.71 7.94 5.50
CA ALA A 27 0.12 8.50 4.29
C ALA A 27 0.35 7.62 3.05
N ILE A 28 1.55 7.03 2.92
CA ILE A 28 1.88 6.12 1.82
C ILE A 28 1.08 4.82 1.95
N GLU A 29 0.96 4.27 3.15
CA GLU A 29 0.19 3.05 3.40
C GLU A 29 -1.29 3.25 3.06
N LEU A 30 -1.92 4.34 3.50
CA LEU A 30 -3.32 4.65 3.19
C LEU A 30 -3.54 4.83 1.68
N VAL A 31 -2.67 5.59 1.01
CA VAL A 31 -2.78 5.82 -0.44
C VAL A 31 -2.54 4.53 -1.23
N THR A 32 -1.59 3.70 -0.80
CA THR A 32 -1.34 2.40 -1.45
C THR A 32 -2.51 1.46 -1.24
N GLY A 33 -3.02 1.36 0.00
CA GLY A 33 -4.17 0.54 0.35
C GLY A 33 -5.44 0.94 -0.41
N TYR A 34 -5.64 2.24 -0.62
CA TYR A 34 -6.73 2.75 -1.44
C TYR A 34 -6.58 2.32 -2.92
N LEU A 35 -5.36 2.39 -3.46
CA LEU A 35 -5.08 2.09 -4.86
C LEU A 35 -5.11 0.59 -5.19
N ASP A 36 -4.78 -0.28 -4.24
CA ASP A 36 -4.81 -1.73 -4.39
C ASP A 36 -6.10 -2.38 -3.86
N SER A 37 -7.05 -1.57 -3.38
CA SER A 37 -8.34 -2.02 -2.82
C SER A 37 -8.18 -2.93 -1.60
N SER A 38 -7.21 -2.64 -0.72
CA SER A 38 -6.95 -3.40 0.51
C SER A 38 -7.37 -2.68 1.81
N LEU A 39 -7.88 -1.46 1.74
CA LEU A 39 -8.48 -0.79 2.91
C LEU A 39 -9.72 -1.54 3.39
N ASP A 40 -9.93 -1.55 4.70
CA ASP A 40 -11.23 -1.95 5.25
C ASP A 40 -12.30 -0.87 4.99
N ASP A 41 -13.57 -1.22 5.22
CA ASP A 41 -14.70 -0.34 4.91
C ASP A 41 -14.64 1.01 5.67
N ALA A 42 -14.12 1.01 6.90
CA ALA A 42 -14.05 2.21 7.72
C ALA A 42 -12.96 3.16 7.22
N ASP A 43 -11.78 2.62 6.92
CA ASP A 43 -10.65 3.37 6.37
C ASP A 43 -10.95 3.88 4.96
N LEU A 44 -11.60 3.06 4.12
CA LEU A 44 -12.02 3.47 2.78
C LEU A 44 -12.97 4.66 2.86
N GLN A 45 -14.00 4.59 3.71
CA GLN A 45 -14.98 5.67 3.86
C GLN A 45 -14.31 6.96 4.35
N ALA A 46 -13.43 6.89 5.36
CA ALA A 46 -12.72 8.05 5.89
C ALA A 46 -11.79 8.66 4.82
N PHE A 47 -11.11 7.82 4.05
CA PHE A 47 -10.22 8.25 2.98
C PHE A 47 -10.97 8.92 1.82
N GLU A 48 -12.13 8.39 1.42
CA GLU A 48 -13.01 9.00 0.43
C GLU A 48 -13.56 10.35 0.90
N GLU A 49 -13.98 10.46 2.17
CA GLU A 49 -14.42 11.74 2.73
C GLU A 49 -13.31 12.78 2.69
N HIS A 50 -12.08 12.41 3.09
CA HIS A 50 -10.93 13.31 3.04
C HIS A 50 -10.61 13.76 1.61
N THR A 51 -10.47 12.81 0.69
CA THR A 51 -10.13 13.08 -0.71
C THR A 51 -11.19 13.91 -1.41
N SER A 52 -12.48 13.78 -1.04
CA SER A 52 -13.54 14.64 -1.59
C SER A 52 -13.39 16.13 -1.24
N ARG A 53 -12.64 16.46 -0.17
CA ARG A 53 -12.46 17.83 0.35
C ARG A 53 -11.04 18.37 0.21
N CYS A 54 -10.09 17.54 -0.23
CA CYS A 54 -8.67 17.88 -0.27
C CYS A 54 -8.07 17.77 -1.68
N GLU A 55 -7.93 18.90 -2.37
CA GLU A 55 -7.37 18.96 -3.73
C GLU A 55 -5.93 18.40 -3.79
N ALA A 56 -5.09 18.70 -2.79
CA ALA A 56 -3.71 18.21 -2.74
C ALA A 56 -3.64 16.68 -2.72
N CYS A 57 -4.52 16.01 -1.98
CA CYS A 57 -4.60 14.55 -1.96
C CYS A 57 -5.14 13.98 -3.26
N GLN A 58 -6.11 14.62 -3.92
CA GLN A 58 -6.57 14.22 -5.25
C GLN A 58 -5.41 14.24 -6.26
N VAL A 59 -4.65 15.34 -6.28
CA VAL A 59 -3.48 15.51 -7.14
C VAL A 59 -2.42 14.46 -6.83
N TYR A 60 -2.13 14.19 -5.54
CA TYR A 60 -1.15 13.17 -5.15
C TYR A 60 -1.55 11.77 -5.64
N ILE A 61 -2.80 11.37 -5.45
CA ILE A 61 -3.32 10.09 -5.93
C ILE A 61 -3.16 9.98 -7.46
N ASP A 62 -3.47 11.05 -8.19
CA ASP A 62 -3.34 11.06 -9.65
C ASP A 62 -1.87 10.96 -10.11
N GLN A 63 -0.94 11.57 -9.37
CA GLN A 63 0.50 11.38 -9.59
C GLN A 63 0.90 9.91 -9.39
N VAL A 64 0.50 9.29 -8.28
CA VAL A 64 0.81 7.87 -8.00
C VAL A 64 0.21 6.96 -9.07
N ARG A 65 -1.05 7.17 -9.46
CA ARG A 65 -1.70 6.45 -10.58
C ARG A 65 -0.95 6.61 -11.89
N ARG A 66 -0.43 7.81 -12.18
CA ARG A 66 0.38 8.06 -13.38
C ARG A 66 1.70 7.31 -13.34
N THR A 67 2.37 7.31 -12.19
CA THR A 67 3.59 6.52 -11.96
C THR A 67 3.32 5.03 -12.20
N ILE A 68 2.25 4.47 -11.63
CA ILE A 68 1.85 3.07 -11.85
C ILE A 68 1.64 2.77 -13.34
N ARG A 69 0.93 3.65 -14.07
CA ARG A 69 0.71 3.46 -15.52
C ARG A 69 2.01 3.47 -16.31
N ILE A 70 2.92 4.40 -16.00
CA ILE A 70 4.22 4.52 -16.69
C ILE A 70 5.06 3.27 -16.43
N THR A 71 5.15 2.82 -15.19
CA THR A 71 5.95 1.63 -14.84
C THR A 71 5.33 0.35 -15.38
N ALA A 72 4.00 0.23 -15.41
CA ALA A 72 3.31 -0.89 -16.03
C ALA A 72 3.53 -0.94 -17.55
N ALA A 73 3.51 0.21 -18.24
CA ALA A 73 3.75 0.29 -19.68
C ALA A 73 5.21 -0.03 -20.05
N GLY A 74 6.16 0.32 -19.18
CA GLY A 74 7.58 -0.02 -19.34
C GLY A 74 7.95 -1.43 -18.89
N ARG A 75 6.99 -2.24 -18.44
CA ARG A 75 7.25 -3.61 -17.98
C ARG A 75 7.70 -4.44 -19.17
N ASP A 76 8.98 -4.83 -19.16
CA ASP A 76 9.50 -5.75 -20.15
C ASP A 76 8.88 -7.14 -19.91
N THR A 77 7.92 -7.51 -20.76
CA THR A 77 7.25 -8.81 -20.72
C THR A 77 8.19 -9.98 -21.04
N SER A 78 9.40 -9.71 -21.54
CA SER A 78 10.44 -10.72 -21.73
C SER A 78 11.18 -11.09 -20.43
N VAL A 79 11.04 -10.27 -19.38
CA VAL A 79 11.55 -10.60 -18.04
C VAL A 79 10.55 -11.53 -17.36
N GLU A 80 10.92 -12.81 -17.28
CA GLU A 80 10.15 -13.83 -16.60
C GLU A 80 10.17 -13.60 -15.07
N VAL A 81 9.13 -12.92 -14.56
CA VAL A 81 9.01 -12.57 -13.12
C VAL A 81 8.64 -13.80 -12.26
N ARG A 82 7.95 -14.77 -12.84
CA ARG A 82 7.66 -16.07 -12.21
C ARG A 82 8.78 -17.05 -12.60
N PRO A 83 9.60 -17.54 -11.66
CA PRO A 83 10.55 -18.60 -11.94
C PRO A 83 9.86 -19.80 -12.60
N ARG A 84 10.50 -20.41 -13.62
CA ARG A 84 9.96 -21.58 -14.32
C ARG A 84 9.52 -22.70 -13.38
N ASP A 85 10.23 -22.87 -12.27
CA ASP A 85 9.91 -23.86 -11.25
C ASP A 85 9.46 -23.20 -9.94
N PHE A 86 8.45 -22.35 -10.06
CA PHE A 86 7.80 -21.73 -8.91
C PHE A 86 7.26 -22.76 -7.89
N PRO A 87 6.70 -23.92 -8.29
CA PRO A 87 6.26 -24.95 -7.34
C PRO A 87 7.40 -25.45 -6.44
N THR A 88 8.57 -25.80 -6.99
CA THR A 88 9.71 -26.24 -6.17
C THR A 88 10.22 -25.16 -5.24
N LEU A 89 10.21 -23.89 -5.67
CA LEU A 89 10.58 -22.78 -4.78
C LEU A 89 9.63 -22.66 -3.58
N LEU A 90 8.32 -22.81 -3.79
CA LEU A 90 7.34 -22.80 -2.70
C LEU A 90 7.53 -23.97 -1.73
N GLU A 91 7.84 -25.17 -2.25
CA GLU A 91 8.17 -26.34 -1.43
C GLU A 91 9.41 -26.10 -0.57
N LEU A 92 10.49 -25.57 -1.16
CA LEU A 92 11.71 -25.23 -0.42
C LEU A 92 11.44 -24.15 0.64
N PHE A 93 10.66 -23.13 0.32
CA PHE A 93 10.28 -22.09 1.27
C PHE A 93 9.48 -22.66 2.45
N ALA A 94 8.50 -23.54 2.18
CA ALA A 94 7.70 -24.19 3.21
C ALA A 94 8.56 -25.11 4.11
N GLN A 95 9.58 -25.77 3.55
CA GLN A 95 10.53 -26.59 4.33
C GLN A 95 11.44 -25.73 5.24
N GLN A 96 11.84 -24.54 4.78
CA GLN A 96 12.67 -23.61 5.56
C GLN A 96 11.90 -22.79 6.58
N HIS A 97 10.62 -22.52 6.31
CA HIS A 97 9.69 -21.84 7.21
C HIS A 97 8.56 -22.79 7.61
N PRO A 98 8.86 -23.89 8.32
CA PRO A 98 7.83 -24.78 8.80
C PRO A 98 6.88 -23.94 9.65
N ARG A 99 5.60 -23.95 9.29
CA ARG A 99 4.55 -23.36 10.11
C ARG A 99 4.76 -23.89 11.53
N THR A 100 5.18 -23.03 12.45
CA THR A 100 5.27 -23.38 13.87
C THR A 100 3.84 -23.57 14.33
N SER A 101 3.34 -24.80 14.20
CA SER A 101 2.02 -25.17 14.67
C SER A 101 1.95 -24.96 16.17
N ASN A 102 1.06 -24.07 16.60
CA ASN A 102 0.37 -24.22 17.87
C ASN A 102 -1.09 -23.75 17.71
N GLU A 103 -1.96 -24.63 17.21
CA GLU A 103 -3.16 -25.13 17.91
C GLU A 103 -3.94 -26.12 17.01
N PRO A 104 -4.69 -27.06 17.60
CA PRO A 104 -5.30 -28.17 16.88
C PRO A 104 -6.62 -27.76 16.24
N THR A 105 -6.79 -28.11 14.97
CA THR A 105 -8.08 -28.16 14.29
C THR A 105 -8.96 -29.21 14.96
N GLY A 106 -9.93 -28.74 15.74
CA GLY A 106 -11.07 -29.51 16.23
C GLY A 106 -11.99 -29.92 15.08
N LYS A 107 -11.71 -31.12 14.59
CA LYS A 107 -12.47 -32.04 13.73
C LYS A 107 -13.99 -31.79 13.60
N ASP A 108 -14.43 -31.85 12.35
CA ASP A 108 -15.80 -31.94 11.85
C ASP A 108 -16.51 -33.22 12.33
N GLN A 109 -17.83 -33.17 12.63
CA GLN A 109 -18.89 -34.02 12.03
C GLN A 109 -20.24 -34.03 12.79
N ASP A 110 -21.29 -34.33 12.00
CA ASP A 110 -22.68 -34.72 12.33
C ASP A 110 -23.72 -33.58 12.31
N GLY A 111 -24.79 -33.60 11.51
CA GLY A 111 -25.32 -34.65 10.64
C GLY A 111 -26.49 -34.12 9.79
N ALA A 112 -26.89 -34.95 8.85
CA ALA A 112 -27.81 -34.69 7.75
C ALA A 112 -29.24 -34.23 8.14
N THR A 113 -29.83 -33.48 7.21
CA THR A 113 -31.25 -33.08 7.05
C THR A 113 -32.21 -34.29 7.03
N PRO A 114 -33.53 -34.07 7.21
CA PRO A 114 -34.39 -33.48 6.17
C PRO A 114 -35.19 -32.25 6.62
#